data_AF-A0A735LAG4-F1
#
_entry.id   AF-A0A735LAG4-F1
#
_cell.length_a   1.000
_cell.length_b   1.000
_cell.length_c   1.000
_cell.angle_alpha   90.00
_cell.angle_beta   90.00
_cell.angle_gamma   90.00
#
_symmetry.space_group_name_H-M   'P 1'
#
loop_
_entity.id
_entity.type
_entity.pdbx_description
1 polymer ?
#
loop_
_entity_poly.entity_id
_entity_poly.type
_entity_poly.pdbx_seq_one_letter_code
_entity_poly.pdbx_strand_id
1 'polypeptide(L)'
;MKIRALLLALGMATVLTGCQNMDSNGLLSSGAEAFQAYTLSDAQVKALSDQSCQELDSKAKIAPASSEYAKRLAKIAAALGDNINGQPVNYKVYETKDVNAFAMANGCIRVYSGLMDMMTDNEVEAVIGHEMGHVALGHVKKGMQVALGTNAVRVAAASAGGVVGSLSQSQLGDLGEKLVNSQFSQRQESEADDYSYDLLRKRGISPAGLATSFEKLAKLEAGRQSSMFDDHPASAARAQHVRDRMSADGIK
;
A
#
# COMPACT_ATOMS: atom_id res chain seq x y z
N MET A 1 -22.49 -47.65 17.79
CA MET A 1 -22.96 -46.28 17.47
C MET A 1 -23.07 -45.35 18.70
N LYS A 2 -22.19 -45.44 19.72
CA LYS A 2 -22.32 -44.59 20.93
C LYS A 2 -21.10 -43.73 21.28
N ILE A 3 -19.98 -43.89 20.56
CA ILE A 3 -18.72 -43.18 20.88
C ILE A 3 -18.54 -41.87 20.06
N ARG A 4 -19.25 -41.73 18.93
CA ARG A 4 -19.16 -40.51 18.09
C ARG A 4 -19.91 -39.29 18.65
N ALA A 5 -20.87 -39.49 19.54
CA ALA A 5 -21.66 -38.40 20.11
C ALA A 5 -20.93 -37.64 21.24
N LEU A 6 -20.03 -38.29 21.98
CA LEU A 6 -19.29 -37.64 23.07
C LEU A 6 -18.14 -36.75 22.57
N LEU A 7 -17.53 -37.07 21.43
CA LEU A 7 -16.44 -36.26 20.87
C LEU A 7 -16.93 -34.96 20.22
N LEU A 8 -18.19 -34.90 19.76
CA LEU A 8 -18.79 -33.65 19.27
C LEU A 8 -19.18 -32.69 20.40
N ALA A 9 -19.57 -33.22 21.56
CA ALA A 9 -19.96 -32.41 22.72
C ALA A 9 -18.76 -31.77 23.43
N LEU A 10 -17.59 -32.42 23.40
CA LEU A 10 -16.38 -31.90 24.05
C LEU A 10 -15.70 -30.79 23.23
N GLY A 11 -15.89 -30.76 21.91
CA GLY A 11 -15.38 -29.68 21.05
C GLY A 11 -16.17 -28.36 21.12
N MET A 12 -17.47 -28.41 21.46
CA MET A 12 -18.29 -27.21 21.65
C MET A 12 -18.07 -26.54 23.02
N ALA A 13 -17.68 -27.29 24.05
CA ALA A 13 -17.42 -26.73 25.37
C ALA A 13 -16.13 -25.90 25.44
N THR A 14 -15.14 -26.20 24.60
CA THR A 14 -13.87 -25.44 24.52
C THR A 14 -13.97 -24.13 23.73
N VAL A 15 -15.06 -23.91 22.98
CA VAL A 15 -15.33 -22.63 22.30
C VAL A 15 -16.00 -21.63 23.25
N LEU A 16 -16.68 -22.09 24.31
CA LEU A 16 -17.47 -21.27 25.22
C LEU A 16 -16.71 -20.73 26.44
N THR A 17 -15.59 -21.34 26.83
CA THR A 17 -14.75 -20.84 27.93
C THR A 17 -13.90 -19.62 27.55
N GLY A 18 -13.72 -19.36 26.25
CA GLY A 18 -13.05 -18.14 25.76
C GLY A 18 -13.87 -16.86 25.92
N CYS A 19 -15.18 -16.95 26.21
CA CYS A 19 -16.07 -15.81 26.33
C CYS A 19 -16.33 -15.35 27.78
N GLN A 20 -15.91 -16.11 28.80
CA GLN A 20 -16.28 -15.80 30.19
C GLN A 20 -15.56 -14.58 30.80
N ASN A 21 -14.48 -14.11 30.17
CA ASN A 21 -13.74 -12.90 30.57
C ASN A 21 -13.87 -11.75 29.56
N MET A 22 -14.76 -11.87 28.57
CA MET A 22 -15.01 -10.78 27.64
C MET A 22 -16.12 -9.88 28.20
N ASP A 23 -15.75 -8.68 28.63
CA ASP A 23 -16.71 -7.62 28.94
C ASP A 23 -17.63 -7.42 27.73
N SER A 24 -18.94 -7.53 27.94
CA SER A 24 -19.94 -7.38 26.87
C SER A 24 -19.84 -5.99 26.21
N ASN A 25 -19.43 -4.97 26.97
CA ASN A 25 -19.15 -3.64 26.43
C ASN A 25 -17.91 -3.64 25.54
N GLY A 26 -16.86 -4.39 25.92
CA GLY A 26 -15.64 -4.55 25.12
C GLY A 26 -15.86 -5.35 23.83
N LEU A 27 -16.76 -6.35 23.86
CA LEU A 27 -17.14 -7.09 22.66
C LEU A 27 -18.01 -6.22 21.72
N LEU A 28 -19.01 -5.52 22.25
CA LEU A 28 -19.85 -4.59 21.48
C LEU A 28 -19.03 -3.46 20.86
N SER A 29 -18.09 -2.86 21.60
CA SER A 29 -17.22 -1.81 21.06
C SER A 29 -16.28 -2.35 19.98
N SER A 30 -15.67 -3.52 20.18
CA SER A 30 -14.81 -4.14 19.17
C SER A 30 -15.56 -4.50 17.88
N GLY A 31 -16.84 -4.93 17.98
CA GLY A 31 -17.69 -5.20 16.83
C GLY A 31 -18.06 -3.93 16.07
N ALA A 32 -18.37 -2.84 16.77
CA ALA A 32 -18.65 -1.54 16.17
C ALA A 32 -17.42 -0.93 15.48
N GLU A 33 -16.24 -1.07 16.07
CA GLU A 33 -14.96 -0.61 15.50
C GLU A 33 -14.59 -1.39 14.25
N ALA A 34 -14.70 -2.72 14.27
CA ALA A 34 -14.47 -3.55 13.10
C ALA A 34 -15.47 -3.23 11.96
N PHE A 35 -16.74 -2.98 12.31
CA PHE A 35 -17.74 -2.53 11.35
C PHE A 35 -17.35 -1.18 10.74
N GLN A 36 -16.98 -0.19 11.57
CA GLN A 36 -16.60 1.14 11.10
C GLN A 36 -15.34 1.13 10.22
N ALA A 37 -14.34 0.32 10.57
CA ALA A 37 -13.15 0.11 9.75
C ALA A 37 -13.51 -0.52 8.40
N TYR A 38 -14.45 -1.47 8.36
CA TYR A 38 -14.94 -2.06 7.11
C TYR A 38 -15.79 -1.08 6.27
N THR A 39 -16.49 -0.15 6.91
CA THR A 39 -17.39 0.80 6.26
C THR A 39 -16.77 2.18 5.97
N LEU A 40 -15.43 2.29 5.97
CA LEU A 40 -14.78 3.56 5.64
C LEU A 40 -15.23 4.09 4.26
N SER A 41 -15.70 5.33 4.25
CA SER A 41 -15.97 6.08 3.02
C SER A 41 -14.67 6.57 2.39
N ASP A 42 -14.70 6.85 1.08
CA ASP A 42 -13.52 7.35 0.36
C ASP A 42 -13.03 8.69 0.92
N ALA A 43 -13.94 9.54 1.40
CA ALA A 43 -13.61 10.79 2.07
C ALA A 43 -12.84 10.56 3.38
N GLN A 44 -13.23 9.57 4.18
CA GLN A 44 -12.52 9.22 5.42
C GLN A 44 -11.14 8.63 5.13
N VAL A 45 -11.04 7.74 4.13
CA VAL A 45 -9.75 7.18 3.70
C VAL A 45 -8.82 8.29 3.24
N LYS A 46 -9.33 9.23 2.44
CA LYS A 46 -8.55 10.39 2.00
C LYS A 46 -8.08 11.23 3.18
N ALA A 47 -8.95 11.55 4.13
CA ALA A 47 -8.59 12.36 5.30
C ALA A 47 -7.54 11.68 6.19
N LEU A 48 -7.66 10.36 6.40
CA LEU A 48 -6.64 9.58 7.11
C LEU A 48 -5.32 9.55 6.34
N SER A 49 -5.35 9.41 5.00
CA SER A 49 -4.16 9.51 4.15
C SER A 49 -3.52 10.90 4.20
N ASP A 50 -4.31 11.98 4.26
CA ASP A 50 -3.81 13.36 4.42
C ASP A 50 -2.99 13.47 5.70
N GLN A 51 -3.56 13.05 6.83
CA GLN A 51 -2.91 13.09 8.13
C GLN A 51 -1.69 12.15 8.21
N SER A 52 -1.81 10.92 7.69
CA SER A 52 -0.72 9.94 7.72
C SER A 52 0.46 10.35 6.85
N CYS A 53 0.20 10.85 5.62
CA CYS A 53 1.27 11.36 4.76
C CYS A 53 1.95 12.59 5.36
N GLN A 54 1.19 13.49 6.02
CA GLN A 54 1.78 14.64 6.73
C GLN A 54 2.70 14.20 7.88
N GLU A 55 2.27 13.21 8.66
CA GLU A 55 3.07 12.66 9.76
C GLU A 55 4.34 11.99 9.26
N LEU A 56 4.27 11.15 8.21
CA LEU A 56 5.44 10.54 7.58
C LEU A 56 6.39 11.61 7.00
N ASP A 57 5.86 12.61 6.31
CA ASP A 57 6.65 13.73 5.78
C ASP A 57 7.40 14.48 6.88
N SER A 58 6.83 14.59 8.09
CA SER A 58 7.46 15.27 9.22
C SER A 58 8.65 14.51 9.82
N LYS A 59 8.67 13.17 9.65
CA LYS A 59 9.72 12.27 10.14
C LYS A 59 10.78 11.98 9.07
N ALA A 60 10.42 12.08 7.80
CA ALA A 60 11.31 11.81 6.69
C ALA A 60 12.26 12.98 6.40
N LYS A 61 13.48 12.66 5.96
CA LYS A 61 14.36 13.64 5.32
C LYS A 61 13.93 13.83 3.87
N ILE A 62 13.18 14.89 3.59
CA ILE A 62 12.70 15.18 2.24
C ILE A 62 13.80 15.84 1.41
N ALA A 63 14.04 15.34 0.20
CA ALA A 63 15.03 15.93 -0.69
C ALA A 63 14.61 17.36 -1.10
N PRO A 64 15.48 18.37 -0.98
CA PRO A 64 15.14 19.73 -1.39
C PRO A 64 14.94 19.80 -2.91
N ALA A 65 14.13 20.75 -3.39
CA ALA A 65 13.83 20.90 -4.83
C ALA A 65 15.08 21.11 -5.71
N SER A 66 16.18 21.60 -5.13
CA SER A 66 17.46 21.77 -5.83
C SER A 66 18.26 20.47 -5.99
N SER A 67 17.94 19.41 -5.25
CA SER A 67 18.63 18.13 -5.29
C SER A 67 18.46 17.43 -6.64
N GLU A 68 19.42 16.57 -6.98
CA GLU A 68 19.36 15.76 -8.21
C GLU A 68 18.16 14.80 -8.17
N TYR A 69 17.86 14.20 -7.02
CA TYR A 69 16.71 13.33 -6.85
C TYR A 69 15.38 14.06 -7.09
N ALA A 70 15.18 15.25 -6.49
CA ALA A 70 13.94 16.00 -6.68
C ALA A 70 13.75 16.45 -8.12
N LYS A 71 14.83 16.90 -8.80
CA LYS A 71 14.79 17.26 -10.22
C LYS A 71 14.47 16.07 -11.11
N ARG A 72 15.10 14.92 -10.82
CA ARG A 72 14.84 13.67 -11.53
C ARG A 72 13.40 13.20 -11.35
N LEU A 73 12.90 13.19 -10.12
CA LEU A 73 11.50 12.84 -9.84
C LEU A 73 10.53 13.82 -10.51
N ALA A 74 10.84 15.11 -10.56
CA ALA A 74 9.99 16.10 -11.24
C ALA A 74 9.85 15.81 -12.75
N LYS A 75 10.94 15.39 -13.42
CA LYS A 75 10.90 14.96 -14.83
C LYS A 75 10.02 13.72 -15.01
N ILE A 76 10.18 12.71 -14.15
CA ILE A 76 9.39 11.47 -14.16
C ILE A 76 7.90 11.77 -13.92
N ALA A 77 7.61 12.56 -12.89
CA ALA A 77 6.25 12.98 -12.54
C ALA A 77 5.55 13.73 -13.68
N ALA A 78 6.28 14.61 -14.39
CA ALA A 78 5.73 15.31 -15.56
C ALA A 78 5.31 14.37 -16.69
N ALA A 79 5.98 13.22 -16.85
CA ALA A 79 5.65 12.22 -17.86
C ALA A 79 4.44 11.36 -17.46
N LEU A 80 4.31 11.00 -16.17
CA LEU A 80 3.20 10.18 -15.66
C LEU A 80 1.90 10.96 -15.49
N GLY A 81 2.00 12.23 -15.08
CA GLY A 81 0.89 13.15 -14.84
C GLY A 81 0.68 13.47 -13.37
N ASP A 82 -0.26 14.38 -13.12
CA ASP A 82 -0.54 15.00 -11.83
C ASP A 82 -1.92 14.61 -11.24
N ASN A 83 -2.52 13.53 -11.76
CA ASN A 83 -3.86 13.11 -11.36
C ASN A 83 -4.06 11.59 -11.44
N ILE A 84 -4.77 11.04 -10.45
CA ILE A 84 -5.29 9.67 -10.42
C ILE A 84 -6.81 9.75 -10.24
N ASN A 85 -7.60 9.44 -11.27
CA ASN A 85 -9.08 9.38 -11.20
C ASN A 85 -9.74 10.62 -10.55
N GLY A 86 -9.26 11.82 -10.84
CA GLY A 86 -9.76 13.07 -10.28
C GLY A 86 -9.05 13.52 -9.00
N GLN A 87 -8.22 12.67 -8.38
CA GLN A 87 -7.40 13.03 -7.23
C GLN A 87 -6.04 13.61 -7.69
N PRO A 88 -5.74 14.89 -7.40
CA PRO A 88 -4.42 15.46 -7.66
C PRO A 88 -3.34 14.70 -6.89
N VAL A 89 -2.18 14.50 -7.52
CA VAL A 89 -1.04 13.83 -6.87
C VAL A 89 0.08 14.82 -6.53
N ASN A 90 0.84 14.47 -5.49
CA ASN A 90 1.99 15.20 -5.01
C ASN A 90 3.16 14.24 -4.84
N TYR A 91 4.25 14.53 -5.55
CA TYR A 91 5.47 13.72 -5.54
C TYR A 91 6.53 14.34 -4.63
N LYS A 92 7.17 13.52 -3.78
CA LYS A 92 8.39 13.90 -3.05
C LYS A 92 9.37 12.73 -2.98
N VAL A 93 10.64 13.06 -2.78
CA VAL A 93 11.69 12.07 -2.50
C VAL A 93 11.98 12.03 -1.02
N TYR A 94 12.00 10.82 -0.45
CA TYR A 94 12.58 10.59 0.88
C TYR A 94 14.04 10.16 0.70
N GLU A 95 14.96 10.91 1.31
CA GLU A 95 16.39 10.62 1.28
C GLU A 95 16.72 9.50 2.28
N THR A 96 16.65 8.26 1.80
CA THR A 96 17.04 7.05 2.55
C THR A 96 17.75 6.06 1.61
N LYS A 97 18.52 5.15 2.19
CA LYS A 97 19.18 4.04 1.48
C LYS A 97 18.20 2.91 1.15
N ASP A 98 17.05 2.89 1.82
CA ASP A 98 16.04 1.87 1.60
C ASP A 98 15.47 1.96 0.17
N VAL A 99 15.09 0.82 -0.36
CA VAL A 99 14.55 0.67 -1.72
C VAL A 99 13.05 0.53 -1.56
N ASN A 100 12.31 1.63 -1.70
CA ASN A 100 10.85 1.61 -1.67
C ASN A 100 10.24 2.81 -2.41
N ALA A 101 8.95 2.70 -2.73
CA ALA A 101 8.07 3.79 -3.12
C ALA A 101 6.66 3.45 -2.63
N PHE A 102 5.83 4.47 -2.39
CA PHE A 102 4.44 4.23 -2.00
C PHE A 102 3.52 5.34 -2.50
N ALA A 103 2.23 5.01 -2.63
CA ALA A 103 1.17 5.97 -2.85
C ALA A 103 0.02 5.82 -1.85
N MET A 104 -0.59 6.95 -1.48
CA MET A 104 -1.76 6.99 -0.59
C MET A 104 -2.99 7.58 -1.29
N ALA A 105 -4.17 7.36 -0.71
CA ALA A 105 -5.46 7.71 -1.31
C ALA A 105 -5.66 9.22 -1.51
N ASN A 106 -4.87 10.07 -0.85
CA ASN A 106 -4.87 11.50 -1.07
C ASN A 106 -3.96 11.96 -2.23
N GLY A 107 -3.37 11.03 -2.98
CA GLY A 107 -2.44 11.33 -4.07
C GLY A 107 -1.01 11.64 -3.61
N CYS A 108 -0.70 11.44 -2.33
CA CYS A 108 0.68 11.48 -1.83
C CYS A 108 1.46 10.31 -2.45
N ILE A 109 2.49 10.62 -3.25
CA ILE A 109 3.42 9.64 -3.83
C ILE A 109 4.82 9.96 -3.30
N ARG A 110 5.48 8.96 -2.72
CA ARG A 110 6.83 9.08 -2.16
C ARG A 110 7.74 8.04 -2.75
N VAL A 111 8.93 8.48 -3.16
CA VAL A 111 9.94 7.64 -3.80
C VAL A 111 11.21 7.73 -2.98
N TYR A 112 11.82 6.61 -2.64
CA TYR A 112 13.04 6.62 -1.83
C TYR A 112 14.26 6.79 -2.72
N SER A 113 15.25 7.58 -2.27
CA SER A 113 16.48 7.79 -3.05
C SER A 113 17.21 6.48 -3.35
N GLY A 114 17.19 5.50 -2.44
CA GLY A 114 17.79 4.18 -2.66
C GLY A 114 17.14 3.40 -3.82
N LEU A 115 15.82 3.53 -4.02
CA LEU A 115 15.15 2.99 -5.20
C LEU A 115 15.65 3.70 -6.47
N MET A 116 15.74 5.03 -6.42
CA MET A 116 16.19 5.84 -7.54
C MET A 116 17.65 5.51 -7.92
N ASP A 117 18.54 5.29 -6.96
CA ASP A 117 19.94 4.94 -7.22
C ASP A 117 20.10 3.63 -7.97
N MET A 118 19.18 2.70 -7.75
CA MET A 118 19.20 1.36 -8.33
C MET A 118 18.52 1.28 -9.71
N MET A 119 17.50 2.10 -9.90
CA MET A 119 16.60 2.02 -11.05
C MET A 119 16.89 3.12 -12.07
N THR A 120 16.69 2.80 -13.34
CA THR A 120 16.65 3.76 -14.44
C THR A 120 15.38 4.61 -14.36
N ASP A 121 15.31 5.74 -15.08
CA ASP A 121 14.08 6.55 -15.16
C ASP A 121 12.85 5.70 -15.55
N ASN A 122 13.00 4.80 -16.52
CA ASN A 122 11.89 3.96 -17.00
C ASN A 122 11.40 2.94 -15.98
N GLU A 123 12.30 2.42 -15.15
CA GLU A 123 11.93 1.51 -14.05
C GLU A 123 11.27 2.27 -12.90
N VAL A 124 11.74 3.49 -12.58
CA VAL A 124 11.08 4.34 -11.58
C VAL A 124 9.70 4.79 -12.07
N GLU A 125 9.55 5.13 -13.35
CA GLU A 125 8.25 5.40 -13.99
C GLU A 125 7.28 4.21 -13.82
N ALA A 126 7.77 3.00 -14.05
CA ALA A 126 7.01 1.77 -13.90
C ALA A 126 6.59 1.49 -12.45
N VAL A 127 7.49 1.66 -11.49
CA VAL A 127 7.17 1.50 -10.07
C VAL A 127 6.14 2.55 -9.63
N ILE A 128 6.31 3.81 -9.99
CA ILE A 128 5.31 4.84 -9.65
C ILE A 128 3.96 4.55 -10.33
N GLY A 129 3.95 4.11 -11.59
CA GLY A 129 2.73 3.70 -12.26
C GLY A 129 2.00 2.56 -11.54
N HIS A 130 2.75 1.64 -10.94
CA HIS A 130 2.21 0.53 -10.14
C HIS A 130 1.58 1.07 -8.84
N GLU A 131 2.27 1.96 -8.12
CA GLU A 131 1.73 2.64 -6.94
C GLU A 131 0.46 3.44 -7.26
N MET A 132 0.44 4.14 -8.41
CA MET A 132 -0.76 4.83 -8.90
C MET A 132 -1.91 3.86 -9.15
N GLY A 133 -1.62 2.63 -9.60
CA GLY A 133 -2.60 1.55 -9.77
C GLY A 133 -3.25 1.13 -8.46
N HIS A 134 -2.46 0.95 -7.38
CA HIS A 134 -3.00 0.65 -6.05
C HIS A 134 -3.98 1.72 -5.55
N VAL A 135 -3.71 2.99 -5.84
CA VAL A 135 -4.64 4.08 -5.51
C VAL A 135 -5.86 4.04 -6.43
N ALA A 136 -5.65 3.97 -7.74
CA ALA A 136 -6.72 4.03 -8.74
C ALA A 136 -7.77 2.94 -8.58
N LEU A 137 -7.33 1.74 -8.18
CA LEU A 137 -8.16 0.54 -8.02
C LEU A 137 -8.67 0.35 -6.58
N GLY A 138 -8.40 1.29 -5.67
CA GLY A 138 -8.88 1.24 -4.30
C GLY A 138 -8.19 0.22 -3.40
N HIS A 139 -7.02 -0.29 -3.80
CA HIS A 139 -6.25 -1.23 -2.98
C HIS A 139 -5.77 -0.57 -1.69
N VAL A 140 -5.33 0.69 -1.76
CA VAL A 140 -4.92 1.49 -0.59
C VAL A 140 -6.05 1.62 0.44
N LYS A 141 -7.29 1.83 -0.03
CA LYS A 141 -8.48 1.82 0.84
C LYS A 141 -8.59 0.48 1.55
N LYS A 142 -8.49 -0.63 0.82
CA LYS A 142 -8.56 -1.97 1.42
C LYS A 142 -7.44 -2.20 2.44
N GLY A 143 -6.21 -1.79 2.12
CA GLY A 143 -5.07 -1.83 3.03
C GLY A 143 -5.34 -1.06 4.32
N MET A 144 -5.89 0.15 4.21
CA MET A 144 -6.27 0.97 5.37
C MET A 144 -7.35 0.31 6.25
N GLN A 145 -8.36 -0.31 5.63
CA GLN A 145 -9.40 -1.05 6.37
C GLN A 145 -8.78 -2.21 7.16
N VAL A 146 -7.82 -2.93 6.57
CA VAL A 146 -7.09 -4.02 7.24
C VAL A 146 -6.17 -3.47 8.34
N ALA A 147 -5.42 -2.41 8.08
CA ALA A 147 -4.51 -1.79 9.04
C ALA A 147 -5.24 -1.28 10.29
N LEU A 148 -6.44 -0.72 10.12
CA LEU A 148 -7.30 -0.28 11.22
C LEU A 148 -7.98 -1.46 11.92
N GLY A 149 -8.41 -2.49 11.19
CA GLY A 149 -9.06 -3.67 11.78
C GLY A 149 -8.12 -4.63 12.51
N THR A 150 -6.84 -4.69 12.12
CA THR A 150 -5.80 -5.51 12.79
C THR A 150 -5.17 -4.80 13.99
N ASN A 151 -5.27 -3.48 14.04
CA ASN A 151 -4.73 -2.69 15.13
C ASN A 151 -5.64 -2.70 16.35
N ALA A 152 -5.03 -2.64 17.53
CA ALA A 152 -5.67 -2.17 18.75
C ALA A 152 -5.98 -0.65 18.72
N VAL A 153 -6.18 -0.05 17.53
CA VAL A 153 -6.81 1.25 17.33
C VAL A 153 -8.31 1.03 17.60
N ARG A 154 -8.60 0.61 18.83
CA ARG A 154 -9.92 0.55 19.44
C ARG A 154 -10.30 1.96 19.86
N VAL A 155 -10.32 2.84 18.87
CA VAL A 155 -10.53 4.25 19.08
C VAL A 155 -11.59 4.70 18.09
N ALA A 156 -12.68 5.23 18.68
CA ALA A 156 -13.72 6.05 18.07
C ALA A 156 -15.06 5.40 17.69
N ALA A 157 -15.57 4.50 18.53
CA ALA A 157 -17.02 4.35 18.62
C ALA A 157 -17.72 5.54 19.35
N ALA A 158 -16.98 6.35 20.13
CA ALA A 158 -17.57 7.29 21.09
C ALA A 158 -17.29 8.80 20.87
N SER A 159 -16.44 9.20 19.92
CA SER A 159 -16.10 10.61 19.70
C SER A 159 -16.92 11.23 18.55
N ALA A 160 -17.36 12.47 18.72
CA ALA A 160 -18.14 13.22 17.72
C ALA A 160 -17.41 13.43 16.37
N GLY A 161 -16.10 13.16 16.30
CA GLY A 161 -15.26 13.30 15.10
C GLY A 161 -15.00 12.01 14.31
N GLY A 162 -15.53 10.86 14.76
CA GLY A 162 -15.25 9.55 14.15
C GLY A 162 -13.76 9.18 14.13
N VAL A 163 -13.41 8.13 13.38
CA VAL A 163 -12.03 7.58 13.31
C VAL A 163 -10.96 8.60 12.90
N VAL A 164 -11.31 9.60 12.09
CA VAL A 164 -10.36 10.61 11.57
C VAL A 164 -9.94 11.60 12.65
N GLY A 165 -10.88 12.01 13.51
CA GLY A 165 -10.63 13.02 14.53
C GLY A 165 -10.04 12.49 15.84
N SER A 166 -9.82 11.18 15.93
CA SER A 166 -9.54 10.50 17.19
C SER A 166 -8.15 9.92 17.33
N LEU A 167 -7.40 9.82 16.23
CA LEU A 167 -6.06 9.25 16.24
C LEU A 167 -5.04 10.28 16.73
N SER A 168 -4.16 9.87 17.64
CA SER A 168 -2.98 10.66 18.00
C SER A 168 -2.00 10.72 16.83
N GLN A 169 -1.03 11.66 16.87
CA GLN A 169 0.07 11.71 15.90
C GLN A 169 0.86 10.40 15.83
N SER A 170 1.13 9.76 16.97
CA SER A 170 1.82 8.47 17.00
C SER A 170 1.00 7.38 16.28
N GLN A 171 -0.32 7.32 16.52
CA GLN A 171 -1.20 6.36 15.84
C GLN A 171 -1.32 6.62 14.34
N LEU A 172 -1.31 7.89 13.92
CA LEU A 172 -1.26 8.27 12.51
C LEU A 172 0.06 7.85 11.86
N GLY A 173 1.17 7.97 12.60
CA GLY A 173 2.48 7.47 12.18
C GLY A 173 2.47 5.96 11.98
N ASP A 174 2.01 5.22 12.98
CA ASP A 174 1.91 3.76 12.93
C ASP A 174 0.97 3.28 11.81
N LEU A 175 -0.14 3.99 11.58
CA LEU A 175 -1.07 3.71 10.48
C LEU A 175 -0.38 3.97 9.13
N GLY A 176 0.32 5.09 8.99
CA GLY A 176 1.08 5.44 7.81
C GLY A 176 2.14 4.40 7.49
N GLU A 177 2.96 4.01 8.48
CA GLU A 177 3.98 2.98 8.32
C GLU A 177 3.37 1.62 7.95
N LYS A 178 2.25 1.22 8.55
CA LYS A 178 1.55 0.00 8.15
C LYS A 178 0.99 0.05 6.73
N LEU A 179 0.55 1.23 6.28
CA LEU A 179 0.03 1.39 4.93
C LEU A 179 1.16 1.36 3.90
N VAL A 180 2.29 1.99 4.21
CA VAL A 180 3.52 1.90 3.41
C VAL A 180 3.96 0.44 3.32
N ASN A 181 3.96 -0.28 4.45
CA ASN A 181 4.37 -1.67 4.51
C ASN A 181 3.20 -2.68 4.33
N SER A 182 2.19 -2.31 3.54
CA SER A 182 1.00 -3.14 3.37
C SER A 182 1.21 -4.21 2.32
N GLN A 183 0.91 -5.46 2.68
CA GLN A 183 0.85 -6.55 1.71
C GLN A 183 -0.48 -6.54 0.97
N PHE A 184 -0.41 -6.51 -0.36
CA PHE A 184 -1.57 -6.70 -1.22
C PHE A 184 -1.66 -8.15 -1.71
N SER A 185 -2.88 -8.58 -2.04
CA SER A 185 -3.09 -9.92 -2.62
C SER A 185 -2.44 -10.02 -4.00
N GLN A 186 -2.06 -11.23 -4.43
CA GLN A 186 -1.51 -11.47 -5.77
C GLN A 186 -2.38 -10.90 -6.91
N ARG A 187 -3.71 -10.96 -6.73
CA ARG A 187 -4.65 -10.36 -7.68
C ARG A 187 -4.48 -8.84 -7.76
N GLN A 188 -4.40 -8.17 -6.61
CA GLN A 188 -4.23 -6.72 -6.54
C GLN A 188 -2.88 -6.29 -7.15
N GLU A 189 -1.82 -7.08 -6.92
CA GLU A 189 -0.52 -6.87 -7.56
C GLU A 189 -0.63 -6.96 -9.09
N SER A 190 -1.27 -8.00 -9.62
CA SER A 190 -1.47 -8.15 -11.07
C SER A 190 -2.32 -7.03 -11.66
N GLU A 191 -3.38 -6.60 -10.96
CA GLU A 191 -4.22 -5.49 -11.40
C GLU A 191 -3.44 -4.15 -11.40
N ALA A 192 -2.57 -3.92 -10.41
CA ALA A 192 -1.69 -2.74 -10.36
C ALA A 192 -0.59 -2.77 -11.42
N ASP A 193 -0.02 -3.94 -11.73
CA ASP A 193 0.92 -4.13 -12.84
C ASP A 193 0.26 -3.81 -14.18
N ASP A 194 -0.95 -4.33 -14.39
CA ASP A 194 -1.68 -4.10 -15.62
C ASP A 194 -2.08 -2.63 -15.79
N TYR A 195 -2.47 -1.98 -14.69
CA TYR A 195 -2.71 -0.55 -14.67
C TYR A 195 -1.46 0.26 -15.03
N SER A 196 -0.32 -0.07 -14.43
CA SER A 196 0.95 0.62 -14.71
C SER A 196 1.36 0.45 -16.17
N TYR A 197 1.28 -0.78 -16.68
CA TYR A 197 1.53 -1.08 -18.08
C TYR A 197 0.69 -0.20 -19.02
N ASP A 198 -0.63 -0.14 -18.79
CA ASP A 198 -1.56 0.64 -19.61
C ASP A 198 -1.32 2.14 -19.48
N LEU A 199 -1.01 2.61 -18.27
CA LEU A 199 -0.66 4.01 -18.00
C LEU A 199 0.60 4.40 -18.78
N LEU A 200 1.68 3.63 -18.68
CA LEU A 200 2.93 3.92 -19.38
C LEU A 200 2.70 3.98 -20.89
N ARG A 201 1.99 3.00 -21.45
CA ARG A 201 1.66 3.00 -22.89
C ARG A 201 0.84 4.22 -23.29
N LYS A 202 -0.17 4.58 -22.50
CA LYS A 202 -1.00 5.77 -22.73
C LYS A 202 -0.17 7.07 -22.70
N ARG A 203 0.93 7.09 -21.93
CA ARG A 203 1.87 8.22 -21.84
C ARG A 203 3.00 8.16 -22.88
N GLY A 204 3.03 7.14 -23.74
CA GLY A 204 4.13 6.95 -24.70
C GLY A 204 5.45 6.53 -24.03
N ILE A 205 5.38 6.01 -22.81
CA ILE A 205 6.51 5.51 -22.03
C ILE A 205 6.63 3.99 -22.26
N SER A 206 7.85 3.48 -22.34
CA SER A 206 8.08 2.05 -22.53
C SER A 206 7.60 1.25 -21.30
N PRO A 207 6.76 0.20 -21.47
CA PRO A 207 6.39 -0.67 -20.37
C PRO A 207 7.50 -1.66 -19.97
N ALA A 208 8.61 -1.72 -20.72
CA ALA A 208 9.73 -2.62 -20.42
C ALA A 208 10.30 -2.41 -19.01
N GLY A 209 10.23 -1.17 -18.51
CA GLY A 209 10.65 -0.82 -17.15
C GLY A 209 9.95 -1.59 -16.05
N LEU A 210 8.71 -2.08 -16.24
CA LEU A 210 8.07 -2.97 -15.27
C LEU A 210 8.79 -4.32 -15.18
N ALA A 211 9.05 -4.95 -16.32
CA ALA A 211 9.71 -6.25 -16.33
C ALA A 211 11.12 -6.15 -15.75
N THR A 212 11.89 -5.13 -16.15
CA THR A 212 13.26 -4.98 -15.67
C THR A 212 13.33 -4.50 -14.21
N SER A 213 12.35 -3.73 -13.72
CA SER A 213 12.27 -3.39 -12.29
C SER A 213 12.02 -4.64 -11.44
N PHE A 214 11.10 -5.52 -11.84
CA PHE A 214 10.89 -6.80 -11.17
C PHE A 214 12.14 -7.70 -11.18
N GLU A 215 12.87 -7.74 -12.30
CA GLU A 215 14.13 -8.48 -12.40
C GLU A 215 15.22 -7.92 -11.48
N LYS A 216 15.34 -6.58 -11.36
CA LYS A 216 16.27 -5.94 -10.43
C LYS A 216 15.90 -6.21 -8.99
N LEU A 217 14.60 -6.12 -8.70
CA LEU A 217 14.07 -6.43 -7.39
C LEU A 217 14.39 -7.89 -7.03
N ALA A 218 14.04 -8.87 -7.88
CA ALA A 218 14.35 -10.28 -7.60
C ALA A 218 15.84 -10.56 -7.30
N LYS A 219 16.77 -9.79 -7.89
CA LYS A 219 18.21 -9.90 -7.59
C LYS A 219 18.60 -9.40 -6.19
N LEU A 220 17.90 -8.39 -5.65
CA LEU A 220 18.10 -7.92 -4.27
C LEU A 220 17.59 -8.93 -3.25
N GLU A 221 16.50 -9.62 -3.56
CA GLU A 221 15.89 -10.62 -2.69
C GLU A 221 16.89 -11.75 -2.37
N ALA A 222 17.67 -12.18 -3.37
CA ALA A 222 18.74 -13.16 -3.19
C ALA A 222 19.82 -12.73 -2.17
N GLY A 223 19.85 -11.44 -1.78
CA GLY A 223 20.71 -10.86 -0.74
C GLY A 223 20.01 -10.35 0.54
N ARG A 224 18.67 -10.48 0.67
CA ARG A 224 17.83 -10.12 1.84
C ARG A 224 17.95 -8.68 2.41
N GLN A 225 17.85 -7.62 1.61
CA GLN A 225 17.96 -6.22 2.11
C GLN A 225 16.94 -5.18 1.59
N SER A 226 15.67 -5.52 1.30
CA SER A 226 14.71 -4.47 0.86
C SER A 226 13.31 -4.65 1.45
N SER A 227 12.72 -3.55 1.91
CA SER A 227 11.36 -3.47 2.46
C SER A 227 10.27 -3.62 1.40
N MET A 228 10.52 -3.21 0.15
CA MET A 228 9.54 -3.32 -0.94
C MET A 228 9.10 -4.77 -1.21
N PHE A 229 9.90 -5.79 -0.86
CA PHE A 229 9.50 -7.20 -1.01
C PHE A 229 8.57 -7.70 0.07
N ASP A 230 8.69 -7.16 1.28
CA ASP A 230 7.77 -7.49 2.37
C ASP A 230 6.36 -7.00 2.04
N ASP A 231 6.26 -5.99 1.18
CA ASP A 231 5.03 -5.33 0.74
C ASP A 231 4.53 -5.90 -0.60
N HIS A 232 5.47 -6.16 -1.53
CA HIS A 232 5.22 -6.63 -2.91
C HIS A 232 6.18 -7.78 -3.27
N PRO A 233 5.83 -9.06 -3.05
CA PRO A 233 6.70 -10.17 -3.42
C PRO A 233 6.94 -10.18 -4.94
N ALA A 234 8.21 -10.01 -5.33
CA ALA A 234 8.64 -10.11 -6.72
C ALA A 234 8.50 -11.56 -7.17
N SER A 235 7.69 -11.81 -8.20
CA SER A 235 7.68 -13.11 -8.87
C SER A 235 8.24 -12.95 -10.27
N ALA A 236 9.12 -13.87 -10.68
CA ALA A 236 9.53 -14.00 -12.07
C ALA A 236 8.31 -14.11 -13.02
N ALA A 237 7.19 -14.61 -12.50
CA ALA A 237 5.90 -14.64 -13.18
C ALA A 237 5.35 -13.25 -13.51
N ARG A 238 5.48 -12.23 -12.64
CA ARG A 238 5.06 -10.85 -12.94
C ARG A 238 5.91 -10.23 -14.06
N ALA A 239 7.23 -10.42 -14.02
CA ALA A 239 8.11 -9.99 -15.10
C ALA A 239 7.75 -10.68 -16.43
N GLN A 240 7.48 -12.00 -16.38
CA GLN A 240 7.07 -12.75 -17.56
C GLN A 240 5.71 -12.29 -18.09
N HIS A 241 4.73 -12.04 -17.22
CA HIS A 241 3.40 -11.51 -17.61
C HIS A 241 3.53 -10.19 -18.38
N VAL A 242 4.37 -9.26 -17.89
CA VAL A 242 4.65 -8.01 -18.60
C VAL A 242 5.27 -8.27 -19.97
N ARG A 243 6.24 -9.19 -20.07
CA ARG A 243 6.89 -9.55 -21.35
C ARG A 243 5.90 -10.18 -22.32
N ASP A 244 5.00 -11.03 -21.84
CA ASP A 244 3.97 -11.66 -22.66
C ASP A 244 2.99 -10.61 -23.21
N ARG A 245 2.58 -9.64 -22.37
CA ARG A 245 1.78 -8.48 -22.82
C ARG A 245 2.52 -7.65 -23.86
N MET A 246 3.78 -7.28 -23.61
CA MET A 246 4.62 -6.58 -24.59
C MET A 246 4.65 -7.32 -25.93
N SER A 247 4.87 -8.63 -25.92
CA SER A 247 4.90 -9.44 -27.14
C SER A 247 3.56 -9.43 -27.88
N ALA A 248 2.45 -9.61 -27.14
CA ALA A 248 1.10 -9.54 -27.70
C ALA A 248 0.79 -8.17 -28.33
N ASP A 249 1.35 -7.10 -27.75
CA ASP A 249 1.20 -5.73 -28.19
C ASP A 249 2.23 -5.28 -29.26
N GLY A 250 3.11 -6.19 -29.71
CA GLY A 250 4.13 -5.91 -30.72
C GLY A 250 5.28 -5.02 -30.24
N ILE A 251 5.46 -4.90 -28.92
CA ILE A 251 6.54 -4.15 -28.27
C ILE A 251 7.71 -5.11 -28.04
N LYS A 252 8.90 -4.70 -28.49
CA LYS A 252 10.16 -5.46 -28.33
C LYS A 252 10.92 -5.03 -27.08
#